data_AF-A0A916VC33-F1
#
_entry.id   AF-A0A916VC33-F1
#
_cell.length_a   1.000
_cell.length_b   1.000
_cell.length_c   1.000
_cell.angle_alpha   90.00
_cell.angle_beta   90.00
_cell.angle_gamma   90.00
#
_symmetry.space_group_name_H-M   'P 1'
#
loop_
_entity.id
_entity.type
_entity.pdbx_description
1 polymer ?
#
loop_
_entity_poly.entity_id
_entity_poly.type
_entity_poly.pdbx_seq_one_letter_code
_entity_poly.pdbx_strand_id
1 'polypeptide(L)'
;MTVTYKTSGEFGLKFVTTVTLAAGENTEVQDESGKKKSLKDLKEGMRIDAIASSEMTRSLPPQTAVCKIRILKEKKYRTTETRILMVDVRNHILYTGVPGQPSRQIKFTISKETRILSRRGMQIHLWNLRRGQFVRVQYADFQTSSIPPQTAAYRIQVL
;
A
#
# COMPACT_ATOMS: atom_id res chain seq x y z
N MET A 1 17.23 17.59 -2.09
CA MET A 1 15.98 17.31 -1.35
C MET A 1 16.31 16.49 -0.11
N THR A 2 15.56 16.62 0.98
CA THR A 2 15.79 15.81 2.18
C THR A 2 14.82 14.66 2.24
N VAL A 3 15.32 13.44 2.44
CA VAL A 3 14.49 12.24 2.57
C VAL A 3 14.73 11.60 3.93
N THR A 4 13.68 10.99 4.45
CA THR A 4 13.76 10.20 5.68
C THR A 4 13.43 8.77 5.35
N TYR A 5 14.34 7.84 5.63
CA TYR A 5 14.11 6.42 5.43
C TYR A 5 14.19 5.69 6.77
N LYS A 6 13.43 4.60 6.86
CA LYS A 6 13.41 3.74 8.04
C LYS A 6 14.15 2.46 7.69
N THR A 7 15.23 2.17 8.41
CA THR A 7 15.89 0.87 8.33
C THR A 7 15.54 0.05 9.57
N SER A 8 15.42 -1.26 9.40
CA SER A 8 15.25 -2.19 10.51
C SER A 8 16.60 -2.84 10.78
N GLY A 9 17.17 -2.59 11.96
CA GLY A 9 18.40 -3.25 12.40
C GLY A 9 18.13 -4.65 12.95
N GLU A 10 19.20 -5.34 13.33
CA GLU A 10 19.08 -6.58 14.10
C GLU A 10 18.25 -6.34 15.37
N PHE A 11 17.52 -7.38 15.81
CA PHE A 11 16.61 -7.34 16.97
C PHE A 11 15.34 -6.47 16.80
N GLY A 12 15.00 -6.05 15.58
CA GLY A 12 13.72 -5.36 15.30
C GLY A 12 13.70 -3.87 15.66
N LEU A 13 14.86 -3.30 15.98
CA LEU A 13 15.03 -1.86 16.19
C LEU A 13 14.82 -1.11 14.87
N LYS A 14 14.00 -0.05 14.89
CA LYS A 14 13.76 0.80 13.72
C LYS A 14 14.56 2.08 13.86
N PHE A 15 15.54 2.26 12.98
CA PHE A 15 16.30 3.50 12.89
C PHE A 15 15.67 4.38 11.83
N VAL A 16 15.42 5.63 12.21
CA VAL A 16 14.96 6.67 11.29
C VAL A 16 16.16 7.54 10.96
N THR A 17 16.61 7.50 9.72
CA THR A 17 17.76 8.29 9.26
C THR A 17 17.28 9.30 8.23
N THR A 18 17.74 10.53 8.40
CA THR A 18 17.52 11.63 7.46
C THR A 18 18.78 11.83 6.63
N VAL A 19 18.64 11.84 5.31
CA VAL A 19 19.73 12.09 4.35
C VAL A 19 19.28 13.12 3.32
N THR A 20 20.19 13.98 2.90
CA THR A 20 19.95 14.92 1.81
C THR A 20 20.41 14.30 0.49
N LEU A 21 19.47 14.07 -0.42
CA LEU A 21 19.77 13.65 -1.78
C LEU A 21 20.08 14.88 -2.64
N ALA A 22 21.32 14.95 -3.13
CA ALA A 22 21.76 15.90 -4.13
C ALA A 22 21.34 15.37 -5.51
N ALA A 23 20.20 15.86 -6.00
CA ALA A 23 19.72 15.58 -7.35
C ALA A 23 20.16 16.71 -8.29
N GLY A 24 20.71 16.33 -9.44
CA GLY A 24 21.20 17.25 -10.47
C GLY A 24 20.59 16.93 -11.84
N GLU A 25 21.16 17.52 -12.90
CA GLU A 25 20.68 17.34 -14.27
C GLU A 25 20.76 15.87 -14.75
N ASN A 26 21.73 15.12 -14.22
CA ASN A 26 21.93 13.71 -14.55
C ASN A 26 21.03 12.76 -13.75
N THR A 27 20.18 13.28 -12.86
CA THR A 27 19.28 12.45 -12.06
C THR A 27 18.06 12.04 -12.87
N GLU A 28 17.91 10.74 -13.12
CA GLU A 28 16.72 10.20 -13.76
C GLU A 28 15.54 10.18 -12.79
N VAL A 29 14.46 10.90 -13.11
CA VAL A 29 13.20 10.84 -12.35
C VAL A 29 12.14 10.14 -13.18
N GLN A 30 11.48 9.16 -12.60
CA GLN A 30 10.40 8.41 -13.24
C GLN A 30 9.27 8.11 -12.26
N ASP A 31 8.06 7.84 -12.75
CA ASP A 31 6.98 7.28 -11.93
C ASP A 31 7.05 5.74 -11.84
N GLU A 32 6.14 5.13 -11.08
CA GLU A 32 6.03 3.66 -10.99
C GLU A 32 5.77 2.98 -12.33
N SER A 33 5.23 3.70 -13.31
CA SER A 33 4.95 3.21 -14.66
C SER A 33 6.16 3.36 -15.60
N GLY A 34 7.29 3.91 -15.12
CA GLY A 34 8.49 4.17 -15.90
C GLY A 34 8.42 5.44 -16.76
N LYS A 35 7.37 6.25 -16.63
CA LYS A 35 7.27 7.52 -17.37
C LYS A 35 8.23 8.53 -16.77
N LYS A 36 9.07 9.14 -17.61
CA LYS A 36 9.98 10.22 -17.19
C LYS A 36 9.19 11.39 -16.58
N LYS A 37 9.70 11.88 -15.46
CA LYS A 37 9.19 13.01 -14.69
C LYS A 37 10.30 14.03 -14.47
N SER A 38 9.92 15.22 -14.04
CA SER A 38 10.88 16.27 -13.70
C SER A 38 11.11 16.31 -12.19
N LEU A 39 12.25 16.85 -11.75
CA LEU A 39 12.50 17.11 -10.33
C LEU A 39 11.45 18.03 -9.70
N LYS A 40 10.81 18.90 -10.50
CA LYS A 40 9.74 19.81 -10.06
C LYS A 40 8.43 19.08 -9.74
N ASP A 41 8.25 17.86 -10.24
CA ASP A 41 7.08 17.04 -9.93
C ASP A 41 7.15 16.41 -8.53
N LEU A 42 8.33 16.41 -7.90
CA LEU A 42 8.52 15.95 -6.53
C LEU A 42 7.93 16.95 -5.56
N LYS A 43 7.05 16.49 -4.69
CA LYS A 43 6.43 17.27 -3.62
C LYS A 43 6.73 16.65 -2.27
N GLU A 44 6.76 17.49 -1.25
CA GLU A 44 6.85 17.03 0.13
C GLU A 44 5.71 16.04 0.43
N GLY A 45 6.05 14.99 1.20
CA GLY A 45 5.13 13.89 1.51
C GLY A 45 5.12 12.76 0.47
N MET A 46 5.65 12.96 -0.74
CA MET A 46 5.76 11.87 -1.72
C MET A 46 6.70 10.76 -1.22
N ARG A 47 6.29 9.51 -1.45
CA ARG A 47 7.15 8.35 -1.24
C ARG A 47 7.98 8.13 -2.50
N ILE A 48 9.26 7.88 -2.33
CA ILE A 48 10.17 7.62 -3.44
C ILE A 48 11.04 6.39 -3.15
N ASP A 49 11.48 5.75 -4.21
CA ASP A 49 12.57 4.78 -4.23
C ASP A 49 13.75 5.45 -4.95
N ALA A 50 14.95 5.38 -4.39
CA ALA A 50 16.09 6.16 -4.87
C ALA A 50 17.38 5.35 -4.88
N ILE A 51 18.13 5.45 -5.97
CA ILE A 51 19.47 4.87 -6.11
C ILE A 51 20.48 5.99 -5.93
N ALA A 52 21.16 5.95 -4.78
CA ALA A 52 22.17 6.93 -4.38
C ALA A 52 23.58 6.33 -4.45
N SER A 53 24.58 7.21 -4.48
CA SER A 53 25.98 6.82 -4.32
C SER A 53 26.21 6.22 -2.92
N SER A 54 27.18 5.30 -2.82
CA SER A 54 27.67 4.82 -1.53
C SER A 54 28.45 5.89 -0.77
N GLU A 55 28.96 6.90 -1.47
CA GLU A 55 29.69 8.01 -0.87
C GLU A 55 28.72 9.03 -0.27
N MET A 56 28.99 9.45 0.96
CA MET A 56 28.21 10.44 1.69
C MET A 56 29.11 11.47 2.37
N THR A 57 28.62 12.71 2.48
CA THR A 57 29.30 13.76 3.25
C THR A 57 29.17 13.50 4.75
N ARG A 58 30.16 13.96 5.52
CA ARG A 58 30.14 13.89 7.00
C ARG A 58 29.34 15.03 7.66
N SER A 59 28.36 15.61 6.96
CA SER A 59 27.49 16.67 7.46
C SER A 59 26.31 16.11 8.26
N LEU A 60 25.56 16.98 8.94
CA LEU A 60 24.32 16.62 9.62
C LEU A 60 23.14 17.46 9.04
N PRO A 61 22.21 16.86 8.27
CA PRO A 61 22.20 15.47 7.81
C PRO A 61 23.32 15.16 6.79
N PRO A 62 23.75 13.89 6.65
CA PRO A 62 24.63 13.45 5.57
C PRO A 62 24.01 13.75 4.21
N GLN A 63 24.84 14.04 3.20
CA GLN A 63 24.39 14.29 1.84
C GLN A 63 25.01 13.29 0.87
N THR A 64 24.29 12.90 -0.17
CA THR A 64 24.79 11.97 -1.20
C THR A 64 24.21 12.29 -2.58
N ALA A 65 24.98 12.01 -3.63
CA ALA A 65 24.52 12.15 -5.01
C ALA A 65 23.49 11.07 -5.34
N VAL A 66 22.46 11.42 -6.12
CA VAL A 66 21.42 10.47 -6.54
C VAL A 66 21.37 10.32 -8.05
N CYS A 67 21.41 9.08 -8.51
CA CYS A 67 21.41 8.75 -9.94
C CYS A 67 19.98 8.57 -10.45
N LYS A 68 19.11 7.96 -9.64
CA LYS A 68 17.75 7.60 -10.05
C LYS A 68 16.75 7.76 -8.93
N ILE A 69 15.59 8.32 -9.26
CA ILE A 69 14.45 8.47 -8.36
C ILE A 69 13.21 7.90 -9.05
N ARG A 70 12.54 6.98 -8.37
CA ARG A 70 11.22 6.46 -8.75
C ARG A 70 10.18 6.98 -7.76
N ILE A 71 9.25 7.79 -8.25
CA ILE A 71 8.12 8.30 -7.47
C ILE A 71 7.13 7.17 -7.27
N LEU A 72 6.86 6.83 -6.02
CA LEU A 72 5.88 5.83 -5.64
C LEU A 72 4.51 6.50 -5.49
N LYS A 73 3.46 5.89 -6.05
CA LYS A 73 2.10 6.39 -5.86
C LYS A 73 1.66 6.03 -4.46
N GLU A 74 1.04 6.99 -3.78
CA GLU A 74 0.28 6.65 -2.59
C GLU A 74 -0.88 5.74 -3.02
N LYS A 75 -0.89 4.50 -2.52
CA LYS A 75 -2.06 3.63 -2.64
C LYS A 75 -3.17 4.29 -1.84
N LYS A 76 -4.05 5.04 -2.50
CA LYS A 76 -5.29 5.54 -1.90
C LYS A 76 -6.20 4.35 -1.63
N TYR A 77 -6.80 4.33 -0.46
CA TYR A 77 -7.70 3.27 -0.06
C TYR A 77 -8.87 3.85 0.73
N ARG A 78 -10.01 3.16 0.64
CA ARG A 78 -11.16 3.36 1.51
C ARG A 78 -11.20 2.25 2.54
N THR A 79 -11.88 2.51 3.65
CA THR A 79 -12.07 1.52 4.72
C THR A 79 -13.56 1.37 4.99
N THR A 80 -14.02 0.13 5.15
CA THR A 80 -15.39 -0.16 5.59
C THR A 80 -15.38 -1.28 6.63
N GLU A 81 -16.36 -1.26 7.53
CA GLU A 81 -16.61 -2.34 8.48
C GLU A 81 -17.97 -2.97 8.18
N THR A 82 -17.99 -4.29 8.04
CA THR A 82 -19.17 -4.99 7.53
C THR A 82 -19.13 -6.47 7.89
N ARG A 83 -20.23 -7.18 7.66
CA ARG A 83 -20.33 -8.63 7.83
C ARG A 83 -20.01 -9.36 6.53
N ILE A 84 -19.29 -10.48 6.66
CA ILE A 84 -19.08 -11.41 5.55
C ILE A 84 -20.40 -12.09 5.21
N LEU A 85 -20.83 -11.95 3.95
CA LEU A 85 -21.98 -12.66 3.41
C LEU A 85 -21.59 -14.03 2.85
N MET A 86 -20.49 -14.09 2.11
CA MET A 86 -20.00 -15.31 1.48
C MET A 86 -18.49 -15.19 1.20
N VAL A 87 -17.78 -16.30 1.34
CA VAL A 87 -16.37 -16.43 0.95
C VAL A 87 -16.30 -17.44 -0.18
N ASP A 88 -15.87 -17.01 -1.35
CA ASP A 88 -15.58 -17.89 -2.48
C ASP A 88 -14.06 -18.03 -2.58
N VAL A 89 -13.55 -19.09 -1.96
CA VAL A 89 -12.10 -19.35 -1.90
C VAL A 89 -11.54 -19.70 -3.28
N ARG A 90 -12.32 -20.38 -4.13
CA ARG A 90 -11.88 -20.84 -5.45
C ARG A 90 -11.66 -19.67 -6.40
N ASN A 91 -12.57 -18.71 -6.39
CA ASN A 91 -12.50 -17.54 -7.26
C ASN A 91 -11.82 -16.33 -6.59
N HIS A 92 -11.30 -16.49 -5.37
CA HIS A 92 -10.67 -15.42 -4.58
C HIS A 92 -11.59 -14.20 -4.40
N ILE A 93 -12.86 -14.44 -4.06
CA ILE A 93 -13.87 -13.39 -3.88
C ILE A 93 -14.41 -13.40 -2.46
N LEU A 94 -14.58 -12.20 -1.89
CA LEU A 94 -15.28 -11.98 -0.62
C LEU A 94 -16.50 -11.10 -0.85
N TYR A 95 -17.69 -11.61 -0.55
CA TYR A 95 -18.92 -10.83 -0.55
C TYR A 95 -19.22 -10.33 0.86
N THR A 96 -19.58 -9.05 0.96
CA THR A 96 -19.95 -8.40 2.23
C THR A 96 -21.20 -7.56 2.06
N GLY A 97 -21.82 -7.17 3.18
CA GLY A 97 -23.00 -6.30 3.20
C GLY A 97 -24.28 -7.01 3.62
N VAL A 98 -25.42 -6.54 3.11
CA VAL A 98 -26.76 -7.01 3.55
C VAL A 98 -27.25 -8.18 2.68
N PRO A 99 -27.60 -9.35 3.26
CA PRO A 99 -28.20 -10.46 2.52
C PRO A 99 -29.45 -10.03 1.75
N GLY A 100 -29.63 -10.52 0.52
CA GLY A 100 -30.80 -10.21 -0.31
C GLY A 100 -30.88 -8.77 -0.84
N GLN A 101 -29.91 -7.90 -0.54
CA GLN A 101 -29.85 -6.53 -1.04
C GLN A 101 -28.53 -6.27 -1.79
N PRO A 102 -28.41 -6.66 -3.08
CA PRO A 102 -27.19 -6.52 -3.86
C PRO A 102 -26.66 -5.07 -3.95
N SER A 103 -27.54 -4.07 -3.91
CA SER A 103 -27.17 -2.64 -3.88
C SER A 103 -26.45 -2.23 -2.59
N ARG A 104 -26.58 -3.02 -1.52
CA ARG A 104 -25.90 -2.82 -0.22
C ARG A 104 -24.84 -3.89 0.03
N GLN A 105 -24.34 -4.50 -1.03
CA GLN A 105 -23.25 -5.45 -0.98
C GLN A 105 -22.03 -4.91 -1.71
N ILE A 106 -20.86 -5.39 -1.33
CA ILE A 106 -19.61 -5.14 -2.05
C ILE A 106 -18.94 -6.48 -2.30
N LYS A 107 -18.49 -6.67 -3.54
CA LYS A 107 -17.69 -7.82 -3.95
C LYS A 107 -16.21 -7.42 -3.96
N PHE A 108 -15.43 -8.01 -3.07
CA PHE A 108 -14.00 -7.80 -3.02
C PHE A 108 -13.25 -8.89 -3.76
N THR A 109 -12.37 -8.49 -4.68
CA THR A 109 -11.39 -9.38 -5.29
C THR A 109 -10.16 -9.45 -4.40
N ILE A 110 -9.72 -10.66 -4.09
CA ILE A 110 -8.58 -10.96 -3.21
C ILE A 110 -7.41 -11.38 -4.09
N SER A 111 -6.24 -10.79 -3.88
CA SER A 111 -5.01 -11.15 -4.60
C SER A 111 -3.96 -11.70 -3.61
N LYS A 112 -2.82 -12.14 -4.15
CA LYS A 112 -1.66 -12.56 -3.32
C LYS A 112 -1.12 -11.43 -2.44
N GLU A 113 -1.37 -10.17 -2.80
CA GLU A 113 -0.95 -9.01 -2.03
C GLU A 113 -1.92 -8.65 -0.89
N THR A 114 -3.15 -9.19 -0.91
CA THR A 114 -4.15 -8.89 0.11
C THR A 114 -3.72 -9.46 1.45
N ARG A 115 -3.54 -8.59 2.45
CA ARG A 115 -3.22 -9.01 3.82
C ARG A 115 -4.49 -9.38 4.58
N ILE A 116 -4.66 -10.66 4.91
CA ILE A 116 -5.81 -11.14 5.68
C ILE A 116 -5.33 -11.47 7.10
N LEU A 117 -6.00 -10.90 8.09
CA LEU A 117 -5.58 -10.93 9.48
C LEU A 117 -6.72 -11.39 10.40
N SER A 118 -6.39 -12.25 11.37
CA SER A 118 -7.28 -12.63 12.47
C SER A 118 -7.46 -11.48 13.46
N ARG A 119 -8.43 -11.59 14.39
CA ARG A 119 -8.67 -10.62 15.47
C ARG A 119 -7.41 -10.17 16.24
N ARG A 120 -6.43 -11.07 16.38
CA ARG A 120 -5.16 -10.82 17.08
C ARG A 120 -4.08 -10.17 16.21
N GLY A 121 -4.41 -9.81 14.97
CA GLY A 121 -3.47 -9.23 13.99
C GLY A 121 -2.56 -10.25 13.31
N MET A 122 -2.73 -11.55 13.57
CA MET A 122 -1.96 -12.62 12.93
C MET A 122 -2.42 -12.85 11.50
N GLN A 123 -1.47 -13.04 10.58
CA GLN A 123 -1.77 -13.36 9.19
C GLN A 123 -2.46 -14.73 9.08
N ILE A 124 -3.57 -14.76 8.34
CA ILE A 124 -4.39 -15.96 8.08
C ILE A 124 -4.70 -16.04 6.58
N HIS A 125 -5.25 -17.17 6.15
CA HIS A 125 -5.64 -17.39 4.76
C HIS A 125 -7.12 -17.05 4.52
N LEU A 126 -7.49 -16.91 3.24
CA LEU A 126 -8.87 -16.63 2.84
C LEU A 126 -9.87 -17.68 3.34
N TRP A 127 -9.48 -18.97 3.32
CA TRP A 127 -10.33 -20.07 3.80
C TRP A 127 -10.56 -20.06 5.32
N ASN A 128 -9.81 -19.26 6.08
CA ASN A 128 -10.05 -19.07 7.51
C ASN A 128 -11.19 -18.07 7.77
N LEU A 129 -11.59 -17.26 6.77
CA LEU A 129 -12.73 -16.37 6.87
C LEU A 129 -14.04 -17.15 6.78
N ARG A 130 -15.06 -16.72 7.53
CA ARG A 130 -16.36 -17.38 7.62
C ARG A 130 -17.49 -16.37 7.48
N ARG A 131 -18.60 -16.82 6.88
CA ARG A 131 -19.86 -16.07 6.83
C ARG A 131 -20.26 -15.60 8.23
N GLY A 132 -20.76 -14.38 8.33
CA GLY A 132 -21.21 -13.74 9.56
C GLY A 132 -20.12 -13.01 10.35
N GLN A 133 -18.83 -13.28 10.10
CA GLN A 133 -17.75 -12.55 10.76
C GLN A 133 -17.82 -11.06 10.44
N PHE A 134 -17.57 -10.24 11.46
CA PHE A 134 -17.39 -8.79 11.30
C PHE A 134 -15.95 -8.52 10.89
N VAL A 135 -15.77 -7.74 9.83
CA VAL A 135 -14.46 -7.45 9.26
C VAL A 135 -14.33 -5.98 8.94
N ARG A 136 -13.12 -5.47 9.11
CA ARG A 136 -12.66 -4.22 8.51
C ARG A 136 -11.94 -4.54 7.22
N VAL A 137 -12.38 -3.93 6.12
CA VAL A 137 -11.76 -4.08 4.80
C VAL A 137 -11.18 -2.74 4.37
N GLN A 138 -9.87 -2.72 4.06
CA GLN A 138 -9.23 -1.64 3.32
C GLN A 138 -9.16 -2.06 1.84
N TYR A 139 -9.66 -1.22 0.95
CA TYR A 139 -9.85 -1.53 -0.46
C TYR A 139 -9.55 -0.33 -1.35
N ALA A 140 -9.41 -0.57 -2.65
CA ALA A 140 -9.12 0.47 -3.62
C ALA A 140 -10.16 1.61 -3.57
N ASP A 141 -9.74 2.84 -3.83
CA ASP A 141 -10.62 4.01 -3.82
C ASP A 141 -11.51 4.12 -5.08
N PHE A 142 -11.42 3.14 -5.98
CA PHE A 142 -12.25 2.95 -7.16
C PHE A 142 -13.00 1.61 -7.11
N GLN A 143 -14.14 1.53 -7.80
CA GLN A 143 -14.99 0.34 -7.88
C GLN A 143 -15.73 0.31 -9.23
N THR A 144 -16.18 -0.87 -9.64
CA THR A 144 -17.02 -1.02 -10.84
C THR A 144 -18.41 -0.43 -10.62
N SER A 145 -19.07 0.00 -11.70
CA SER A 145 -20.47 0.47 -11.68
C SER A 145 -21.51 -0.68 -11.68
N SER A 146 -21.10 -1.91 -11.36
CA SER A 146 -22.01 -3.07 -11.32
C SER A 146 -22.81 -3.12 -10.02
N ILE A 147 -23.81 -4.00 -9.97
CA ILE A 147 -24.57 -4.30 -8.74
C ILE A 147 -24.40 -5.80 -8.41
N PRO A 148 -23.71 -6.19 -7.33
CA PRO A 148 -22.96 -5.31 -6.41
C PRO A 148 -21.73 -4.67 -7.08
N PRO A 149 -21.25 -3.52 -6.58
CA PRO A 149 -19.97 -2.95 -6.99
C PRO A 149 -18.81 -3.89 -6.62
N GLN A 150 -17.76 -3.87 -7.44
CA GLN A 150 -16.59 -4.72 -7.30
C GLN A 150 -15.32 -3.88 -7.14
N THR A 151 -14.43 -4.28 -6.24
CA THR A 151 -13.17 -3.56 -5.98
C THR A 151 -12.10 -4.48 -5.40
N ALA A 152 -10.82 -4.09 -5.50
CA ALA A 152 -9.71 -4.87 -4.96
C ALA A 152 -9.55 -4.63 -3.45
N ALA A 153 -9.40 -5.71 -2.67
CA ALA A 153 -9.07 -5.60 -1.25
C ALA A 153 -7.55 -5.58 -1.03
N TYR A 154 -7.08 -4.63 -0.23
CA TYR A 154 -5.67 -4.55 0.18
C TYR A 154 -5.43 -5.18 1.55
N ARG A 155 -6.39 -5.03 2.48
CA ARG A 155 -6.32 -5.61 3.82
C ARG A 155 -7.70 -6.01 4.31
N ILE A 156 -7.80 -7.19 4.92
CA ILE A 156 -9.00 -7.66 5.61
C ILE A 156 -8.59 -8.02 7.04
N GLN A 157 -9.29 -7.50 8.02
CA GLN A 157 -9.05 -7.71 9.44
C GLN A 157 -10.34 -8.20 10.08
N VAL A 158 -10.32 -9.40 10.67
CA VAL A 158 -11.43 -9.86 11.52
C VAL A 158 -11.46 -8.99 12.78
N LEU A 159 -12.65 -8.52 13.14
CA LEU A 159 -12.93 -7.74 14.34
C LEU A 159 -13.58 -8.64 15.40
#